data_AF-A0A0F3PGR8-F1
#
_entry.id   AF-A0A0F3PGR8-F1
#
_cell.length_a   1.000
_cell.length_b   1.000
_cell.length_c   1.000
_cell.angle_alpha   90.00
_cell.angle_beta   90.00
_cell.angle_gamma   90.00
#
_symmetry.space_group_name_H-M   'P 1'
#
loop_
_entity.id
_entity.type
_entity.pdbx_description
1 polymer ?
#
loop_
_entity_poly.entity_id
_entity_poly.type
_entity_poly.pdbx_seq_one_letter_code
_entity_poly.pdbx_strand_id
1 'polypeptide(L)'
;MLPFKENRGLIFLDPPFEVKNEFQKLLEALKKIKLRVLNNIVLIWYPIKDLSLVRDFYHNYKNIGFKETMIIEYELLNSDKNMVKCGLMLINPPNIRGELEK
;
A
#
# COMPACT_ATOMS: atom_id res chain seq x y z
N MET A 1 -9.46 11.64 -11.36
CA MET A 1 -10.15 10.92 -12.45
C MET A 1 -9.47 9.58 -12.63
N LEU A 2 -10.24 8.49 -12.72
CA LEU A 2 -9.81 7.15 -13.12
C LEU A 2 -10.91 6.61 -14.06
N PRO A 3 -10.58 5.92 -15.16
CA PRO A 3 -9.23 5.51 -15.61
C PRO A 3 -8.36 6.66 -16.14
N PHE A 4 -7.06 6.42 -16.27
CA PHE A 4 -6.12 7.34 -16.94
C PHE A 4 -6.37 7.33 -18.45
N LYS A 5 -6.19 8.47 -19.13
CA LYS A 5 -6.37 8.57 -20.60
C LYS A 5 -5.39 7.67 -21.34
N GLU A 6 -4.17 7.57 -20.81
CA GLU A 6 -3.06 6.78 -21.33
C GLU A 6 -3.20 5.28 -21.02
N ASN A 7 -4.24 4.89 -20.26
CA ASN A 7 -4.48 3.53 -19.73
C ASN A 7 -3.32 2.94 -18.92
N ARG A 8 -2.31 3.75 -18.61
CA ARG A 8 -1.12 3.41 -17.85
C ARG A 8 -0.78 4.56 -16.93
N GLY A 9 -0.59 4.26 -15.66
CA GLY A 9 -0.22 5.24 -14.65
C GLY A 9 0.12 4.57 -13.33
N LEU A 10 0.80 5.34 -12.49
CA LEU A 10 1.05 5.01 -11.09
C LEU A 10 0.02 5.76 -10.24
N ILE A 11 -0.66 5.03 -9.37
CA ILE A 11 -1.47 5.63 -8.30
C ILE A 11 -0.63 5.56 -7.03
N PHE A 12 -0.20 6.72 -6.52
CA PHE A 12 0.51 6.80 -5.25
C PHE A 12 -0.44 7.27 -4.15
N LEU A 13 -0.55 6.48 -3.07
CA LEU A 13 -1.38 6.76 -1.90
C LEU A 13 -0.48 6.92 -0.68
N ASP A 14 -0.43 8.14 -0.14
CA ASP A 14 0.37 8.49 1.04
C ASP A 14 -0.51 9.23 2.07
N PRO A 15 -1.35 8.50 2.82
CA PRO A 15 -2.15 9.09 3.89
C PRO A 15 -1.30 9.51 5.09
N PRO A 16 -1.74 10.49 5.89
CA PRO A 16 -1.01 10.92 7.09
C PRO A 16 -1.09 9.93 8.27
N PHE A 17 -2.12 9.07 8.36
CA PHE A 17 -2.34 8.13 9.49
C PHE A 17 -2.39 8.83 10.88
N GLU A 18 -3.19 9.89 10.94
CA GLU A 18 -3.54 10.66 12.13
C GLU A 18 -4.88 10.24 12.75
N VAL A 19 -5.78 9.63 11.96
CA VAL A 19 -7.10 9.17 12.44
C VAL A 19 -7.27 7.66 12.31
N LYS A 20 -8.02 7.05 13.24
CA LYS A 20 -8.12 5.57 13.37
C LYS A 20 -8.64 4.84 12.13
N ASN A 21 -9.42 5.49 11.26
CA ASN A 21 -10.11 4.83 10.15
C ASN A 21 -9.39 4.94 8.79
N GLU A 22 -8.13 5.34 8.76
CA GLU A 22 -7.40 5.53 7.49
C GLU A 22 -7.13 4.22 6.73
N PHE A 23 -6.79 3.12 7.42
CA PHE A 23 -6.67 1.82 6.77
C PHE A 23 -8.00 1.36 6.13
N GLN A 24 -9.13 1.65 6.78
CA GLN A 24 -10.44 1.34 6.20
C GLN A 24 -10.74 2.20 4.96
N LYS A 25 -10.45 3.51 5.03
CA LYS A 25 -10.57 4.40 3.85
C LYS A 25 -9.68 3.94 2.69
N LEU A 26 -8.48 3.47 3.00
CA LEU A 26 -7.55 2.93 2.02
C LEU A 26 -8.11 1.67 1.34
N LEU A 27 -8.69 0.73 2.10
CA LEU A 27 -9.37 -0.45 1.54
C LEU A 27 -10.53 -0.06 0.61
N GLU A 28 -11.35 0.93 1.01
CA GLU A 28 -12.44 1.43 0.17
C GLU A 28 -11.93 2.12 -1.11
N ALA A 29 -10.82 2.86 -1.03
CA ALA A 29 -10.17 3.43 -2.20
C ALA A 29 -9.67 2.33 -3.14
N LEU A 30 -9.05 1.27 -2.61
CA LEU A 30 -8.56 0.13 -3.38
C LEU A 30 -9.67 -0.63 -4.10
N LYS A 31 -10.83 -0.84 -3.46
CA LYS A 31 -12.01 -1.42 -4.11
C LYS A 31 -12.44 -0.59 -5.32
N LYS A 32 -12.48 0.74 -5.17
CA LYS A 32 -12.82 1.67 -6.27
C LYS A 32 -11.77 1.66 -7.39
N ILE A 33 -10.49 1.56 -7.04
CA ILE A 33 -9.39 1.47 -8.01
C ILE A 33 -9.51 0.17 -8.81
N LYS A 34 -9.71 -0.98 -8.15
CA LYS A 34 -9.86 -2.28 -8.81
C LYS A 34 -10.97 -2.28 -9.87
N LEU A 35 -12.08 -1.59 -9.60
CA LEU A 35 -13.21 -1.50 -10.53
C LEU A 35 -12.94 -0.62 -11.75
N ARG A 36 -12.00 0.34 -11.66
CA ARG A 36 -11.81 1.39 -12.67
C ARG A 36 -10.56 1.26 -13.50
N VAL A 37 -9.52 0.58 -13.01
CA VAL A 37 -8.23 0.53 -13.68
C VAL A 37 -7.63 -0.87 -13.63
N LEU A 38 -7.73 -1.56 -14.76
CA LEU A 38 -7.11 -2.87 -14.95
C LEU A 38 -5.60 -2.68 -15.15
N ASN A 39 -4.78 -3.44 -14.43
CA ASN A 39 -3.32 -3.54 -14.58
C ASN A 39 -2.49 -2.27 -14.29
N ASN A 40 -3.03 -1.29 -13.56
CA ASN A 40 -2.22 -0.14 -13.15
C ASN A 40 -1.46 -0.45 -11.85
N ILE A 41 -0.30 0.19 -11.70
CA ILE A 41 0.53 0.07 -10.51
C ILE A 41 -0.10 0.95 -9.43
N VAL A 42 -0.32 0.39 -8.24
CA VAL A 42 -0.69 1.18 -7.05
C VAL A 42 0.44 1.05 -6.04
N LEU A 43 0.98 2.17 -5.60
CA LEU A 43 1.96 2.25 -4.53
C LEU A 43 1.30 2.91 -3.32
N ILE A 44 1.43 2.29 -2.16
CA ILE A 44 0.86 2.77 -0.91
C ILE A 44 1.98 2.87 0.10
N TRP A 45 2.11 4.02 0.76
CA TRP A 45 2.91 4.16 1.97
C TRP A 45 2.02 4.07 3.22
N TYR A 46 2.53 3.45 4.29
CA TYR A 46 1.89 3.47 5.60
C TYR A 46 2.90 3.29 6.74
N PRO A 47 2.66 3.91 7.91
CA PRO A 47 3.45 3.67 9.10
C PRO A 47 2.98 2.40 9.81
N ILE A 48 3.90 1.72 10.48
CA ILE A 48 3.60 0.51 11.27
C ILE A 48 3.71 0.88 12.75
N LYS A 49 2.68 1.56 13.25
CA LYS A 49 2.55 1.97 14.67
C LYS A 49 1.85 0.91 15.52
N ASP A 50 0.98 0.11 14.90
CA ASP A 50 0.24 -0.99 15.52
C ASP A 50 0.20 -2.18 14.55
N LEU A 51 0.85 -3.28 14.95
CA LEU A 51 0.94 -4.49 14.14
C LEU A 51 -0.43 -5.15 13.91
N SER A 52 -1.37 -5.01 14.86
CA SER A 52 -2.71 -5.59 14.74
C SER A 52 -3.49 -4.88 13.64
N LEU A 53 -3.46 -3.55 13.61
CA LEU A 53 -4.12 -2.77 12.56
C LEU A 53 -3.57 -3.07 11.17
N VAL A 54 -2.25 -3.25 11.05
CA VAL A 54 -1.61 -3.59 9.77
C VAL A 54 -1.95 -5.03 9.34
N ARG A 55 -1.99 -5.98 10.29
CA ARG A 55 -2.43 -7.36 10.01
C ARG A 55 -3.88 -7.40 9.54
N ASP A 56 -4.76 -6.66 10.20
CA ASP A 56 -6.16 -6.53 9.81
C ASP A 56 -6.30 -5.89 8.43
N PHE A 57 -5.50 -4.87 8.14
CA PHE A 57 -5.43 -4.27 6.81
C PHE A 57 -5.04 -5.30 5.75
N TYR A 58 -3.97 -6.08 5.94
CA TYR A 58 -3.57 -7.13 5.00
C TYR A 58 -4.62 -8.23 4.86
N HIS A 59 -5.26 -8.64 5.96
CA HIS A 59 -6.31 -9.65 5.94
C HIS A 59 -7.49 -9.18 5.08
N ASN A 60 -7.99 -7.98 5.33
CA ASN A 60 -9.11 -7.39 4.59
C ASN A 60 -8.74 -7.07 3.14
N TYR A 61 -7.50 -6.69 2.87
CA TYR A 61 -6.99 -6.43 1.53
C TYR A 61 -7.08 -7.66 0.62
N LYS A 62 -6.79 -8.87 1.13
CA LYS A 62 -6.84 -10.12 0.34
C LYS A 62 -8.21 -10.32 -0.32
N ASN A 63 -9.28 -9.91 0.36
CA ASN A 63 -10.65 -10.02 -0.15
C ASN A 63 -10.92 -9.10 -1.36
N ILE A 64 -10.08 -8.08 -1.59
CA ILE A 64 -10.19 -7.23 -2.78
C ILE A 64 -9.75 -8.01 -4.02
N GLY A 65 -8.82 -8.96 -3.91
CA GLY A 65 -8.47 -9.92 -4.97
C GLY A 65 -7.65 -9.34 -6.12
N PHE A 66 -6.64 -8.51 -5.85
CA PHE A 66 -5.65 -8.15 -6.87
C PHE A 66 -4.77 -9.36 -7.23
N LYS A 67 -4.26 -9.40 -8.46
CA LYS A 67 -3.50 -10.54 -8.97
C LYS A 67 -2.15 -10.69 -8.29
N GLU A 68 -1.44 -9.56 -8.14
CA GLU A 68 -0.10 -9.55 -7.60
C GLU A 68 0.07 -8.39 -6.62
N THR A 69 0.81 -8.64 -5.56
CA THR A 69 1.12 -7.67 -4.52
C THR A 69 2.49 -7.94 -3.95
N MET A 70 3.27 -6.87 -3.79
CA MET A 70 4.56 -6.88 -3.11
C MET A 70 4.45 -5.96 -1.89
N ILE A 71 4.95 -6.43 -0.75
CA ILE A 71 5.03 -5.67 0.49
C ILE A 71 6.49 -5.54 0.85
N ILE A 72 6.92 -4.34 1.17
CA ILE A 72 8.27 -4.00 1.60
C ILE A 72 8.11 -3.29 2.94
N GLU A 73 8.69 -3.82 4.00
CA GLU A 73 8.68 -3.19 5.32
C GLU A 73 10.10 -2.79 5.69
N TYR A 74 10.25 -1.62 6.31
CA TYR A 74 11.52 -1.12 6.80
C TYR A 74 11.38 -0.75 8.27
N GLU A 75 12.37 -1.17 9.06
CA GLU A 75 12.44 -0.92 10.49
C GLU A 75 13.80 -0.33 10.85
N LEU A 76 13.79 0.81 11.53
CA LEU A 76 14.96 1.46 12.07
C LEU A 76 15.27 0.85 13.44
N LEU A 77 16.41 0.17 13.55
CA LEU A 77 16.91 -0.37 14.80
C LEU A 77 17.54 0.73 15.66
N ASN A 78 17.46 0.60 16.99
CA ASN A 78 18.11 1.48 17.98
C ASN A 78 17.77 2.98 17.82
N SER A 79 16.47 3.31 17.71
CA SER A 79 16.00 4.68 17.61
C SER A 79 15.01 5.04 18.71
N ASP A 80 15.20 6.21 19.32
CA ASP A 80 14.27 6.78 20.31
C ASP A 80 13.09 7.55 19.67
N LYS A 81 12.86 7.37 18.36
CA LYS A 81 11.78 8.04 17.63
C LYS A 81 10.44 7.33 17.80
N ASN A 82 9.35 8.09 17.76
CA ASN A 82 7.98 7.56 17.85
C ASN A 82 7.56 6.69 16.64
N MET A 83 8.20 6.86 15.47
CA MET A 83 7.95 6.06 14.27
C MET A 83 9.24 5.41 13.82
N VAL A 84 9.39 4.12 14.11
CA VAL A 84 10.57 3.32 13.76
C VAL A 84 10.32 2.37 12.60
N LYS A 85 9.05 2.10 12.25
CA LYS A 85 8.69 1.13 11.22
C LYS A 85 7.67 1.69 10.23
N CYS A 86 7.87 1.40 8.95
CA CYS A 86 6.94 1.74 7.87
C CYS A 86 6.89 0.61 6.84
N GLY A 87 5.90 0.69 5.96
CA GLY A 87 5.75 -0.22 4.85
C GLY A 87 5.37 0.49 3.56
N LEU A 88 5.80 -0.11 2.46
CA LEU A 88 5.33 0.15 1.10
C LEU A 88 4.60 -1.08 0.61
N MET A 89 3.43 -0.86 0.01
CA MET A 89 2.66 -1.91 -0.63
C MET A 89 2.45 -1.56 -2.10
N LEU A 90 2.95 -2.43 -2.97
CA LEU A 90 2.84 -2.32 -4.42
C LEU A 90 1.85 -3.34 -4.94
N ILE A 91 0.89 -2.88 -5.72
CA ILE A 91 -0.11 -3.71 -6.40
C ILE A 91 0.21 -3.70 -7.89
N ASN A 92 0.20 -4.89 -8.50
CA ASN A 92 0.70 -5.11 -9.87
C ASN A 92 2.11 -4.51 -10.06
N PRO A 93 3.08 -4.84 -9.20
CA PRO A 93 4.40 -4.22 -9.23
C PRO A 93 5.11 -4.45 -10.58
N PRO A 94 5.98 -3.53 -11.01
CA PRO A 94 6.94 -3.81 -12.06
C PRO A 94 8.00 -4.82 -11.58
N ASN A 95 8.83 -5.31 -12.49
CA ASN A 95 9.94 -6.21 -12.14
C ASN A 95 11.11 -5.44 -11.50
N ILE A 96 10.94 -5.02 -10.25
CA ILE A 96 11.92 -4.24 -9.48
C ILE A 96 12.48 -5.00 -8.26
N ARG A 97 12.09 -6.27 -8.07
CA ARG A 97 12.46 -7.02 -6.86
C ARG A 97 13.98 -7.08 -6.65
N GLY A 98 14.74 -7.34 -7.71
CA GLY A 98 16.21 -7.40 -7.63
C GLY A 98 16.90 -6.07 -7.35
N GLU A 99 16.20 -4.94 -7.45
CA GLU A 99 16.73 -3.62 -7.08
C GLU A 99 16.52 -3.32 -5.60
N LEU A 100 15.52 -3.94 -4.97
CA LEU A 100 15.13 -3.71 -3.57
C LEU A 100 15.90 -4.55 -2.56
N GLU A 101 16.61 -5.59 -3.02
CA GLU A 101 17.39 -6.53 -2.20
C GLU A 101 18.87 -6.10 -2.05
N LYS A 102 19.22 -4.88 -2.49
CA LYS A 102 20.56 -4.29 -2.37
C LYS A 102 20.67 -3.39 -1.15
#